data_AF-A0A7L0EA20-F1
#
_entry.id   AF-A0A7L0EA20-F1
#
_cell.length_a   1.000
_cell.length_b   1.000
_cell.length_c   1.000
_cell.angle_alpha   90.00
_cell.angle_beta   90.00
_cell.angle_gamma   90.00
#
_symmetry.space_group_name_H-M   'P 1'
#
loop_
_entity.id
_entity.type
_entity.pdbx_description
1 polymer ?
#
loop_
_entity_poly.entity_id
_entity_poly.type
_entity_poly.pdbx_seq_one_letter_code
_entity_poly.pdbx_strand_id
1 'polypeptide(L)'
;ILRDTLRKRGVRVVTGLGKYFRQADKSRSGFLSQATFKEALKVFHLEVPEEDFESLWLTLDDSRSDKVDYGEFTRAIFGEMNEYRKAFVRKAYMKLDFGKTGSVPMVDIRKCYCAK
;
A
#
# COMPACT_ATOMS: atom_id res chain seq x y z
N ILE A 1 2.49 -0.45 18.15
CA ILE A 1 3.08 0.91 18.11
C ILE A 1 3.08 1.49 16.69
N LEU A 2 3.84 0.94 15.74
CA LEU A 2 3.93 1.48 14.36
C LEU A 2 2.56 1.66 13.67
N ARG A 3 1.66 0.68 13.78
CA ARG A 3 0.31 0.75 13.21
C ARG A 3 -0.50 1.94 13.76
N ASP A 4 -0.41 2.21 15.05
CA ASP A 4 -1.16 3.29 15.69
C ASP A 4 -0.57 4.66 15.32
N THR A 5 0.76 4.75 15.20
CA THR A 5 1.43 5.94 14.68
C THR A 5 1.00 6.23 13.24
N LEU A 6 0.98 5.22 12.38
CA LEU A 6 0.54 5.35 10.97
C LEU A 6 -0.94 5.77 10.88
N ARG A 7 -1.80 5.23 11.75
CA ARG A 7 -3.22 5.66 11.85
C ARG A 7 -3.35 7.13 12.25
N LYS A 8 -2.55 7.60 13.21
CA LYS A 8 -2.59 9.00 13.68
C LYS A 8 -2.03 10.00 12.66
N ARG A 9 -1.01 9.62 11.89
CA ARG A 9 -0.39 10.51 10.89
C ARG A 9 -1.21 10.72 9.61
N GLY A 10 -2.29 9.95 9.46
CA GLY A 10 -3.29 10.16 8.41
C GLY A 10 -2.84 9.72 7.02
N VAL A 11 -3.76 9.84 6.07
CA VAL A 11 -3.64 9.22 4.73
C VAL A 11 -2.42 9.71 3.95
N ARG A 12 -2.01 10.98 4.10
CA ARG A 12 -0.89 11.56 3.35
C ARG A 12 0.42 10.81 3.59
N VAL A 13 0.77 10.58 4.86
CA VAL A 13 2.01 9.87 5.22
C VAL A 13 2.00 8.45 4.64
N VAL A 14 0.89 7.74 4.79
CA VAL A 14 0.83 6.34 4.33
C VAL A 14 0.81 6.24 2.79
N THR A 15 0.13 7.15 2.10
CA THR A 15 0.19 7.22 0.63
C THR A 15 1.58 7.59 0.12
N GLY A 16 2.28 8.49 0.82
CA GLY A 16 3.66 8.84 0.53
C GLY A 16 4.60 7.65 0.72
N LEU A 17 4.46 6.92 1.84
CA LEU A 17 5.24 5.72 2.14
C LEU A 17 5.07 4.66 1.04
N GLY A 18 3.82 4.38 0.64
CA GLY A 18 3.56 3.45 -0.46
C GLY A 18 4.11 3.91 -1.82
N LYS A 19 4.18 5.23 -2.07
CA LYS A 19 4.84 5.79 -3.26
C LYS A 19 6.35 5.58 -3.20
N TYR A 20 6.95 5.81 -2.04
CA TYR A 20 8.38 5.62 -1.82
C TYR A 20 8.77 4.15 -2.00
N PHE A 21 8.01 3.20 -1.45
CA PHE A 21 8.23 1.77 -1.66
C PHE A 21 8.27 1.39 -3.15
N ARG A 22 7.31 1.88 -3.94
CA ARG A 22 7.30 1.66 -5.41
C ARG A 22 8.47 2.32 -6.14
N GLN A 23 9.00 3.42 -5.63
CA GLN A 23 10.17 4.07 -6.22
C GLN A 23 11.46 3.33 -5.87
N ALA A 24 11.52 2.75 -4.67
CA ALA A 24 12.66 1.97 -4.21
C ALA A 24 12.73 0.58 -4.89
N ASP A 25 11.58 -0.04 -5.17
CA ASP A 25 11.44 -1.30 -5.92
C ASP A 25 11.63 -1.09 -7.43
N LYS A 26 12.86 -0.79 -7.85
CA LYS A 26 13.21 -0.55 -9.26
C LYS A 26 12.92 -1.74 -10.17
N SER A 27 13.04 -2.96 -9.65
CA SER A 27 12.77 -4.20 -10.37
C SER A 27 11.29 -4.54 -10.46
N ARG A 28 10.40 -3.80 -9.77
CA ARG A 28 8.96 -4.08 -9.64
C ARG A 28 8.69 -5.50 -9.14
N SER A 29 9.56 -5.98 -8.26
CA SER A 29 9.48 -7.30 -7.68
C SER A 29 8.34 -7.45 -6.66
N GLY A 30 7.88 -6.34 -6.08
CA GLY A 30 6.96 -6.35 -4.94
C GLY A 30 7.67 -6.52 -3.59
N PHE A 31 9.01 -6.61 -3.59
CA PHE A 31 9.81 -6.88 -2.40
C PHE A 31 10.79 -5.75 -2.09
N LEU A 32 11.06 -5.53 -0.81
CA LEU A 32 12.10 -4.61 -0.33
C LEU A 32 13.03 -5.34 0.65
N SER A 33 14.31 -4.97 0.62
CA SER A 33 15.28 -5.42 1.63
C SER A 33 15.07 -4.70 2.96
N GLN A 34 15.61 -5.26 4.04
CA GLN A 34 15.55 -4.67 5.37
C GLN A 34 16.09 -3.24 5.40
N ALA A 35 17.23 -3.00 4.76
CA ALA A 35 17.87 -1.68 4.70
C ALA A 35 16.96 -0.63 4.04
N THR A 36 16.37 -0.96 2.90
CA THR A 36 15.48 -0.05 2.17
C THR A 36 14.17 0.20 2.92
N PHE A 37 13.62 -0.81 3.57
CA PHE A 37 12.43 -0.67 4.38
C PHE A 37 12.68 0.24 5.60
N LYS A 38 13.82 0.06 6.27
CA LYS A 38 14.25 0.89 7.41
C LYS A 38 14.51 2.33 6.99
N GLU A 39 15.16 2.54 5.85
CA GLU A 39 15.35 3.88 5.27
C GLU A 39 14.01 4.57 5.02
N ALA A 40 13.05 3.86 4.44
CA ALA A 40 11.70 4.40 4.21
C ALA A 40 11.04 4.85 5.51
N LEU A 41 11.08 4.04 6.58
CA LEU A 41 10.52 4.45 7.87
C LEU A 41 11.17 5.74 8.39
N LYS A 42 12.50 5.85 8.28
CA LYS A 42 13.25 7.05 8.70
C LYS A 42 12.88 8.29 7.88
N VAL A 43 12.76 8.18 6.55
CA VAL A 43 12.37 9.29 5.65
C VAL A 43 10.98 9.84 6.00
N PHE A 44 10.06 8.97 6.43
CA PHE A 44 8.72 9.38 6.85
C PHE A 44 8.62 9.74 8.34
N HIS A 45 9.77 9.89 9.01
CA HIS A 45 9.89 10.19 10.44
C HIS A 45 9.13 9.20 11.33
N LEU A 46 9.07 7.93 10.92
CA LEU A 46 8.51 6.82 11.67
C LEU A 46 9.66 6.16 12.43
N GLU A 47 10.14 6.83 13.47
CA GLU A 47 11.19 6.30 14.33
C GLU A 47 10.64 5.10 15.11
N VAL A 48 11.30 3.97 14.93
CA VAL A 48 11.03 2.71 15.63
C VAL A 48 12.35 2.31 16.29
N PRO A 49 12.35 2.01 17.61
CA PRO A 49 13.52 1.45 18.28
C PRO A 49 14.06 0.21 17.56
N GLU A 50 15.37 -0.04 17.63
CA GLU A 50 15.98 -1.15 16.90
C GLU A 50 15.37 -2.51 17.29
N GLU A 51 15.17 -2.73 18.59
CA GLU A 51 14.54 -3.93 19.15
C GLU A 51 13.11 -4.18 18.63
N ASP A 52 12.33 -3.11 18.51
CA ASP A 52 10.97 -3.15 17.97
C ASP A 52 11.00 -3.40 16.45
N PHE A 53 12.01 -2.86 15.76
CA PHE A 53 12.17 -3.04 14.33
C PHE A 53 12.59 -4.48 13.99
N GLU A 54 13.51 -5.08 14.74
CA GLU A 54 13.89 -6.48 14.57
C GLU A 54 12.69 -7.42 14.79
N SER A 55 11.90 -7.17 15.84
CA SER A 55 10.68 -7.91 16.13
C SER A 55 9.63 -7.76 15.02
N LEU A 56 9.47 -6.54 14.50
CA LEU A 56 8.62 -6.27 13.34
C LEU A 56 9.12 -7.00 12.10
N TRP A 57 10.44 -6.98 11.85
CA TRP A 57 11.06 -7.62 10.70
C TRP A 57 10.86 -9.13 10.71
N LEU A 58 11.06 -9.78 11.86
CA LEU A 58 10.81 -11.21 12.04
C LEU A 58 9.35 -11.59 11.76
N THR A 59 8.41 -10.70 12.05
CA THR A 59 6.99 -10.92 11.76
C THR A 59 6.66 -10.73 10.27
N LEU A 60 7.45 -9.92 9.57
CA LEU A 60 7.23 -9.57 8.17
C LEU A 60 7.97 -10.49 7.18
N ASP A 61 9.13 -11.02 7.55
CA ASP A 61 9.92 -11.96 6.76
C ASP A 61 9.76 -13.40 7.27
N ASP A 62 8.53 -13.92 7.20
CA ASP A 62 8.19 -15.29 7.63
C ASP A 62 9.01 -16.35 6.87
N SER A 63 9.40 -16.04 5.63
CA SER A 63 10.18 -16.94 4.77
C SER A 63 11.70 -16.87 4.98
N ARG A 64 12.21 -15.98 5.85
CA ARG A 64 13.65 -15.69 6.01
C ARG A 64 14.37 -15.40 4.69
N SER A 65 13.68 -14.72 3.79
CA SER A 65 14.16 -14.36 2.45
C SER A 65 15.02 -13.09 2.43
N ASP A 66 15.20 -12.45 3.60
CA ASP A 66 15.85 -11.15 3.78
C ASP A 66 15.14 -10.02 3.01
N LYS A 67 13.86 -10.24 2.72
CA LYS A 67 13.00 -9.32 1.97
C LYS A 67 11.57 -9.38 2.50
N VAL A 68 10.87 -8.26 2.37
CA VAL A 68 9.45 -8.15 2.75
C VAL A 68 8.58 -7.81 1.55
N ASP A 69 7.41 -8.45 1.45
CA ASP A 69 6.33 -7.99 0.58
C ASP A 69 5.75 -6.69 1.16
N TYR A 70 6.13 -5.56 0.57
CA TYR A 70 5.66 -4.26 1.03
C TYR A 70 4.17 -4.05 0.71
N GLY A 71 3.60 -4.78 -0.24
CA GLY A 71 2.18 -4.77 -0.56
C GLY A 71 1.35 -5.43 0.54
N GLU A 72 1.81 -6.54 1.09
CA GLU A 72 1.23 -7.17 2.28
C GLU A 72 1.33 -6.27 3.51
N PHE A 73 2.52 -5.74 3.81
CA PHE A 73 2.70 -4.77 4.90
C PHE A 73 1.72 -3.60 4.77
N THR A 74 1.63 -3.03 3.57
CA THR A 74 0.77 -1.89 3.27
C THR A 74 -0.70 -2.24 3.49
N ARG A 75 -1.16 -3.43 3.07
CA ARG A 75 -2.52 -3.93 3.32
C ARG A 75 -2.80 -4.14 4.80
N ALA A 76 -1.86 -4.72 5.54
CA ALA A 76 -1.98 -4.95 6.99
C ALA A 76 -2.12 -3.65 7.78
N ILE A 77 -1.41 -2.59 7.36
CA ILE A 77 -1.50 -1.25 7.97
C ILE A 77 -2.80 -0.54 7.60
N PHE A 78 -3.14 -0.50 6.31
CA PHE A 78 -4.33 0.22 5.84
C PHE A 78 -5.63 -0.46 6.26
N GLY A 79 -5.63 -1.77 6.35
CA GLY A 79 -6.83 -2.58 6.55
C GLY A 79 -7.83 -2.40 5.41
N GLU A 80 -9.04 -2.88 5.65
CA GLU A 80 -10.12 -2.73 4.68
C GLU A 80 -10.70 -1.31 4.67
N MET A 81 -11.10 -0.89 3.48
CA MET A 81 -11.90 0.31 3.29
C MET A 81 -13.25 0.17 4.03
N ASN A 82 -13.68 1.20 4.75
CA ASN A 82 -15.00 1.17 5.39
C ASN A 82 -16.14 1.10 4.36
N GLU A 83 -17.32 0.65 4.78
CA GLU A 83 -18.46 0.44 3.87
C GLU A 83 -18.92 1.72 3.18
N TYR A 84 -18.85 2.86 3.87
CA TYR A 84 -19.16 4.16 3.28
C TYR A 84 -18.30 4.44 2.05
N ARG A 85 -16.98 4.29 2.15
CA ARG A 85 -16.05 4.48 1.03
C ARG A 85 -16.19 3.38 -0.02
N LYS A 86 -16.36 2.11 0.38
CA LYS A 86 -16.61 0.99 -0.54
C LYS A 86 -17.85 1.25 -1.40
N ALA A 87 -18.90 1.85 -0.84
CA ALA A 87 -20.11 2.19 -1.60
C ALA A 87 -19.84 3.17 -2.76
N PHE A 88 -18.97 4.18 -2.58
CA PHE A 88 -18.57 5.07 -3.68
C PHE A 88 -17.75 4.35 -4.75
N VAL A 89 -16.81 3.51 -4.33
CA VAL A 89 -15.99 2.71 -5.27
C VAL A 89 -16.88 1.78 -6.09
N ARG A 90 -17.83 1.08 -5.45
CA ARG A 90 -18.81 0.23 -6.14
C ARG A 90 -19.66 1.03 -7.13
N LYS A 91 -20.16 2.20 -6.74
CA LYS A 91 -20.92 3.09 -7.65
C LYS A 91 -20.10 3.52 -8.87
N ALA A 92 -18.84 3.89 -8.67
CA ALA A 92 -17.94 4.25 -9.77
C ALA A 92 -17.63 3.04 -10.67
N TYR A 93 -17.36 1.88 -10.06
CA TYR A 93 -17.09 0.64 -10.78
C TYR A 93 -18.28 0.19 -11.63
N MET A 94 -19.51 0.25 -11.10
CA MET A 94 -20.74 -0.05 -11.86
C MET A 94 -20.94 0.88 -13.07
N LYS A 95 -20.42 2.12 -13.00
CA LYS A 95 -20.42 3.04 -14.14
C LYS A 95 -19.27 2.78 -15.12
N LEU A 96 -18.28 1.96 -14.78
CA LEU A 96 -17.19 1.62 -15.70
C LEU A 96 -17.42 0.24 -16.34
N ASP A 97 -17.97 -0.71 -15.58
CA ASP A 97 -18.33 -2.05 -16.05
C ASP A 97 -19.78 -2.09 -16.58
N PHE A 98 -20.05 -1.37 -17.66
CA PHE A 98 -21.39 -1.33 -18.28
C PHE A 98 -21.88 -2.70 -18.71
N GLY A 99 -20.97 -3.56 -19.16
CA GLY A 99 -21.26 -4.92 -19.60
C GLY A 99 -21.52 -5.91 -18.45
N LYS A 100 -21.34 -5.48 -17.19
CA LYS A 100 -21.41 -6.34 -16.00
C LYS A 100 -20.55 -7.59 -16.13
N THR A 101 -19.38 -7.43 -16.71
CA THR A 101 -18.44 -8.53 -16.97
C THR A 101 -17.64 -8.90 -15.74
N GLY A 102 -17.67 -8.07 -14.69
CA GLY A 102 -16.80 -8.20 -13.53
C GLY A 102 -15.36 -7.77 -13.81
N SER A 103 -15.11 -7.15 -14.96
CA SER A 103 -13.82 -6.60 -15.36
C SER A 103 -14.02 -5.26 -16.07
N VAL A 104 -13.04 -4.36 -15.97
CA VAL A 104 -13.09 -3.07 -16.69
C VAL A 104 -11.87 -3.01 -17.62
N PRO A 105 -12.03 -3.37 -18.90
CA PRO A 105 -10.95 -3.26 -19.86
C PRO A 105 -10.65 -1.78 -20.18
N MET A 106 -9.42 -1.49 -20.60
CA MET A 106 -8.98 -0.11 -20.90
C MET A 106 -9.86 0.61 -21.94
N VAL A 107 -10.48 -0.14 -22.85
CA VAL A 107 -11.44 0.37 -23.84
C VAL A 107 -12.67 1.00 -23.19
N ASP A 108 -13.20 0.41 -22.12
CA ASP A 108 -14.38 0.95 -21.44
C ASP A 108 -14.03 2.16 -20.59
N ILE A 109 -12.82 2.18 -19.99
CA ILE A 109 -12.29 3.37 -19.31
C ILE A 109 -12.25 4.56 -20.27
N ARG A 110 -11.74 4.36 -21.50
CA ARG A 110 -11.64 5.42 -22.51
C ARG A 110 -12.98 6.03 -22.92
N LYS A 111 -14.07 5.26 -22.87
CA LYS A 111 -15.41 5.77 -23.23
C LYS A 111 -15.97 6.75 -22.20
N CYS A 112 -15.51 6.65 -20.95
CA CYS A 112 -16.12 7.35 -19.81
C CYS A 112 -15.15 8.25 -19.03
N TYR A 113 -13.87 8.19 -19.37
CA TYR A 113 -12.83 9.00 -18.78
C TYR A 113 -12.22 9.92 -19.83
N CYS A 114 -12.48 11.22 -19.68
CA CYS A 114 -11.82 12.27 -20.44
C CYS A 114 -10.85 13.00 -19.50
N ALA A 115 -9.57 12.66 -19.59
CA ALA A 115 -8.52 13.47 -18.97
C ALA A 115 -8.26 14.68 -19.88
N LYS A 116 -8.44 15.88 -19.33
CA LYS A 116 -7.88 17.10 -19.91
C LYS A 116 -6.36 17.12 -19.72
#